data_AF-A0AAP0BGG0-F1
#
_entry.id   AF-A0AAP0BGG0-F1
#
_cell.length_a   1.000
_cell.length_b   1.000
_cell.length_c   1.000
_cell.angle_alpha   90.00
_cell.angle_beta   90.00
_cell.angle_gamma   90.00
#
_symmetry.space_group_name_H-M   'P 1'
#
loop_
_entity.id
_entity.type
_entity.pdbx_description
1 polymer ?
#
loop_
_entity_poly.entity_id
_entity_poly.type
_entity_poly.pdbx_seq_one_letter_code
_entity_poly.pdbx_strand_id
1 'polypeptide(L)'
;MEPPRSFWSTLWRLFYFLPFFIGLLLLGIIKGALLCPIVCLIMTIGNSAIILGLWPAHAFWTFYCIARAKQLGPVLKLVLSVTVSFLLVLWPLIGILGSVLTGAGYGFLKPIMATFDAIGEGKEDKFLHCIRDGIWSTIKGSCTVVRDLKDVSFHSYFSIMDDLRLQNAPNGKPYEIRLTCIPGAFLAGVAGILIDLPVITLIAIFKSPYMLFKGWNRLFHDLIGREGPFLETACVPLAGLAILLWPAAVVGAALASILSSLALGGYAAVVAYQESSIKMGMAYAFSSLSMFDEYSNDVLDLPEGSCFPRYRYRKEPPSETSSRSTSFNQGKRESKNTSRTTSFKNTMAEIKPLKLLEQLFAECKLYGDNLLADQVITAKDFKEFKSGKTGSSIISVGLPAYCILQALVRSAKENVDGLLLSDNTEIMTQNRPKDAFFDFFFDPLMIIKEQIRVENFTEEEEGYLCKLVLLLGHPDRLSLMTSASSPQNERRRAEINAIARRLQGITKSISRYPTVRRRFEELLKSFSEELERKMGGSEHRYQSGRSILKTFSLNSLEIKTGNPGIDEEAQLTSDPTVPLN
;
A
#
# COMPACT_ATOMS: atom_id res chain seq x y z
N MET A 1 -52.49 11.69 -0.94
CA MET A 1 -51.53 11.83 -2.06
C MET A 1 -51.52 13.29 -2.46
N GLU A 2 -50.62 14.07 -1.88
CA GLU A 2 -50.27 15.39 -2.38
C GLU A 2 -48.91 15.23 -3.10
N PRO A 3 -48.70 15.85 -4.27
CA PRO A 3 -47.41 15.78 -4.95
C PRO A 3 -46.36 16.51 -4.08
N PRO A 4 -45.15 15.97 -3.94
CA PRO A 4 -44.16 16.58 -3.06
C PRO A 4 -43.78 17.96 -3.63
N ARG A 5 -44.02 19.03 -2.85
CA ARG A 5 -43.54 20.41 -3.10
C ARG A 5 -41.99 20.55 -3.15
N SER A 6 -41.28 19.43 -3.29
CA SER A 6 -39.82 19.31 -3.22
C SER A 6 -39.18 18.92 -4.56
N PHE A 7 -39.91 18.37 -5.54
CA PHE A 7 -39.29 17.91 -6.80
C PHE A 7 -38.95 19.08 -7.73
N TRP A 8 -39.91 19.97 -7.97
CA TRP A 8 -39.74 21.13 -8.86
C TRP A 8 -38.72 22.15 -8.35
N SER A 9 -38.66 22.39 -7.04
CA SER A 9 -37.66 23.27 -6.42
C SER A 9 -36.24 22.67 -6.48
N THR A 10 -36.11 21.34 -6.37
CA THR A 10 -34.84 20.61 -6.55
C THR A 10 -34.40 20.61 -8.01
N LEU A 11 -35.34 20.41 -8.94
CA LEU A 11 -35.09 20.45 -10.38
C LEU A 11 -34.64 21.84 -10.84
N TRP A 12 -35.24 22.91 -10.31
CA TRP A 12 -34.85 24.28 -10.62
C TRP A 12 -33.44 24.61 -10.08
N ARG A 13 -33.10 24.15 -8.87
CA ARG A 13 -31.74 24.27 -8.31
C ARG A 13 -30.70 23.50 -9.14
N LEU A 14 -31.06 22.31 -9.65
CA LEU A 14 -30.21 21.53 -10.55
C LEU A 14 -29.95 22.30 -11.86
N PHE A 15 -30.98 22.93 -12.43
CA PHE A 15 -30.87 23.71 -13.66
C PHE A 15 -29.97 24.95 -13.49
N TYR A 16 -30.04 25.62 -12.34
CA TYR A 16 -29.12 26.72 -11.99
C TYR A 16 -27.69 26.27 -11.71
N PHE A 17 -27.50 25.07 -11.16
CA PHE A 17 -26.19 24.52 -10.86
C PHE A 17 -25.47 23.96 -12.10
N LEU A 18 -26.23 23.46 -13.09
CA LEU A 18 -25.70 22.88 -14.31
C LEU A 18 -24.72 23.77 -15.08
N PRO A 19 -24.98 25.06 -15.38
CA PRO A 19 -24.02 25.92 -16.07
C PRO A 19 -22.74 26.16 -15.26
N PHE A 20 -22.85 26.24 -13.93
CA PHE A 20 -21.69 26.34 -13.05
C PHE A 20 -20.83 25.07 -13.09
N PHE A 21 -21.47 23.89 -12.99
CA PHE A 21 -20.81 22.60 -13.15
C PHE A 21 -20.12 22.44 -14.51
N ILE A 22 -20.82 22.80 -15.60
CA ILE A 22 -20.26 22.77 -16.97
C ILE A 22 -19.06 23.71 -17.08
N GLY A 23 -19.14 24.92 -16.51
CA GLY A 23 -18.02 25.87 -16.50
C GLY A 23 -16.79 25.31 -15.79
N LEU A 24 -16.97 24.65 -14.65
CA LEU A 24 -15.88 24.00 -13.91
C LEU A 24 -15.33 22.79 -14.62
N LEU A 25 -16.20 21.98 -15.25
CA LEU A 25 -15.79 20.85 -16.05
C LEU A 25 -14.97 21.31 -17.25
N LEU A 26 -15.41 22.35 -17.97
CA LEU A 26 -14.66 22.95 -19.07
C LEU A 26 -13.30 23.49 -18.60
N LEU A 27 -13.27 24.22 -17.49
CA LEU A 27 -12.02 24.71 -16.91
C LEU A 27 -11.08 23.55 -16.54
N GLY A 28 -11.60 22.51 -15.91
CA GLY A 28 -10.88 21.29 -15.57
C GLY A 28 -10.35 20.57 -16.81
N ILE A 29 -11.17 20.42 -17.85
CA ILE A 29 -10.78 19.80 -19.14
C ILE A 29 -9.68 20.61 -19.82
N ILE A 30 -9.79 21.94 -19.85
CA ILE A 30 -8.75 22.81 -20.42
C ILE A 30 -7.43 22.63 -19.65
N LYS A 31 -7.47 22.68 -18.32
CA LYS A 31 -6.29 22.44 -17.47
C LYS A 31 -5.70 21.05 -17.70
N GLY A 32 -6.54 20.03 -17.73
CA GLY A 32 -6.16 18.64 -17.99
C GLY A 32 -5.53 18.48 -19.37
N ALA A 33 -6.12 19.07 -20.42
CA ALA A 33 -5.60 19.02 -21.78
C ALA A 33 -4.25 19.73 -21.93
N LEU A 34 -4.04 20.85 -21.23
CA LEU A 34 -2.76 21.56 -21.24
C LEU A 34 -1.66 20.82 -20.46
N LEU A 35 -2.00 20.22 -19.31
CA LEU A 35 -1.03 19.55 -18.44
C LEU A 35 -0.74 18.12 -18.86
N CYS A 36 -1.70 17.41 -19.45
CA CYS A 36 -1.56 16.04 -19.93
C CYS A 36 -0.28 15.82 -20.77
N PRO A 37 0.02 16.58 -21.84
CA PRO A 37 1.22 16.36 -22.63
C PRO A 37 2.51 16.57 -21.82
N ILE A 38 2.54 17.59 -20.95
CA ILE A 38 3.72 17.90 -20.11
C ILE A 38 3.97 16.76 -19.12
N VAL A 39 2.94 16.35 -18.39
CA VAL A 39 3.01 15.28 -17.39
C VAL A 39 3.35 13.94 -18.04
N CYS A 40 2.72 13.63 -19.18
CA CYS A 40 3.01 12.45 -19.96
C CYS A 40 4.47 12.43 -20.41
N LEU A 41 5.02 13.58 -20.84
CA LEU A 41 6.42 13.70 -21.24
C LEU A 41 7.37 13.50 -20.04
N ILE A 42 7.11 14.14 -18.90
CA ILE A 42 7.91 13.97 -17.67
C ILE A 42 7.95 12.49 -17.25
N MET A 43 6.79 11.85 -17.17
CA MET A 43 6.69 10.45 -16.73
C MET A 43 7.29 9.50 -17.75
N THR A 44 6.99 9.67 -19.04
CA THR A 44 7.49 8.78 -20.09
C THR A 44 8.99 8.88 -20.21
N ILE A 45 9.57 10.08 -20.32
CA ILE A 45 11.02 10.26 -20.43
C ILE A 45 11.71 9.82 -19.15
N GLY A 46 11.23 10.27 -17.99
CA GLY A 46 11.84 9.94 -16.70
C GLY A 46 11.85 8.44 -16.42
N ASN A 47 10.70 7.78 -16.58
CA ASN A 47 10.59 6.35 -16.34
C ASN A 47 11.35 5.53 -17.39
N SER A 48 11.28 5.92 -18.68
CA SER A 48 12.02 5.22 -19.73
C SER A 48 13.53 5.30 -19.51
N ALA A 49 14.05 6.46 -19.10
CA ALA A 49 15.46 6.63 -18.79
C ALA A 49 15.90 5.72 -17.63
N ILE A 50 15.09 5.61 -16.57
CA ILE A 50 15.36 4.71 -15.43
C ILE A 50 15.30 3.25 -15.88
N ILE A 51 14.23 2.86 -16.57
CA ILE A 51 14.01 1.48 -17.02
C ILE A 51 15.14 1.05 -17.94
N LEU A 52 15.41 1.79 -19.02
CA LEU A 52 16.43 1.43 -19.99
C LEU A 52 17.84 1.52 -19.41
N GLY A 53 18.12 2.53 -18.57
CA GLY A 53 19.43 2.72 -17.95
C GLY A 53 19.78 1.62 -16.95
N LEU A 54 18.82 1.15 -16.14
CA LEU A 54 19.05 0.09 -15.16
C LEU A 54 18.80 -1.31 -15.69
N TRP A 55 18.14 -1.47 -16.83
CA TRP A 55 17.78 -2.77 -17.38
C TRP A 55 18.97 -3.74 -17.50
N PRO A 56 20.16 -3.35 -18.01
CA PRO A 56 21.31 -4.25 -18.04
C PRO A 56 21.78 -4.68 -16.65
N ALA A 57 21.79 -3.76 -15.69
CA ALA A 57 22.17 -4.03 -14.30
C ALA A 57 21.17 -4.96 -13.62
N HIS A 58 19.88 -4.73 -13.82
CA HIS A 58 18.80 -5.61 -13.33
C HIS A 58 18.91 -7.00 -13.93
N ALA A 59 19.09 -7.10 -15.24
CA ALA A 59 19.25 -8.38 -15.93
C ALA A 59 20.44 -9.17 -15.38
N PHE A 60 21.63 -8.56 -15.35
CA PHE A 60 22.84 -9.17 -14.81
C PHE A 60 22.63 -9.62 -13.35
N TRP A 61 22.09 -8.75 -12.50
CA TRP A 61 21.86 -9.06 -11.10
C TRP A 61 20.81 -10.16 -10.91
N THR A 62 19.78 -10.22 -11.76
CA THR A 62 18.77 -11.28 -11.68
C THR A 62 19.40 -12.63 -11.92
N PHE A 63 20.14 -12.78 -13.02
CA PHE A 63 20.79 -14.03 -13.37
C PHE A 63 21.86 -14.41 -12.34
N TYR A 64 22.62 -13.44 -11.85
CA TYR A 64 23.60 -13.66 -10.80
C TYR A 64 22.94 -14.21 -9.52
N CYS A 65 21.85 -13.59 -9.06
CA CYS A 65 21.14 -14.03 -7.87
C CYS A 65 20.47 -15.40 -8.05
N ILE A 66 19.86 -15.68 -9.21
CA ILE A 66 19.30 -17.01 -9.49
C ILE A 66 20.39 -18.09 -9.47
N ALA A 67 21.53 -17.83 -10.10
CA ALA A 67 22.65 -18.78 -10.14
C ALA A 67 23.19 -19.06 -8.73
N ARG A 68 23.31 -18.02 -7.89
CA ARG A 68 23.90 -18.09 -6.54
C ARG A 68 22.89 -18.44 -5.43
N ALA A 69 21.60 -18.44 -5.72
CA ALA A 69 20.57 -18.77 -4.74
C ALA A 69 20.75 -20.19 -4.20
N LYS A 70 20.78 -20.31 -2.87
CA LYS A 70 20.91 -21.60 -2.16
C LYS A 70 19.58 -22.33 -2.01
N GLN A 71 18.47 -21.59 -2.08
CA GLN A 71 17.13 -22.17 -1.96
C GLN A 71 16.65 -22.88 -3.23
N LEU A 72 17.30 -22.69 -4.37
CA LEU A 72 16.85 -23.21 -5.67
C LEU A 72 17.72 -24.40 -6.08
N GLY A 73 17.10 -25.50 -6.47
CA GLY A 73 17.79 -26.61 -7.10
C GLY A 73 18.17 -26.33 -8.56
N PRO A 74 18.98 -27.20 -9.19
CA PRO A 74 19.56 -26.95 -10.51
C PRO A 74 18.50 -26.85 -11.62
N VAL A 75 17.46 -27.69 -11.60
CA VAL A 75 16.40 -27.64 -12.62
C VAL A 75 15.58 -26.36 -12.46
N LEU A 76 15.21 -26.01 -11.23
CA LEU A 76 14.45 -24.79 -10.95
C LEU A 76 15.22 -23.53 -11.39
N LYS A 77 16.55 -23.50 -11.21
CA LYS A 77 17.40 -22.40 -11.71
C LYS A 77 17.32 -22.26 -13.23
N LEU A 78 17.37 -23.37 -13.97
CA LEU A 78 17.29 -23.35 -15.42
C LEU A 78 15.92 -22.84 -15.89
N VAL A 79 14.83 -23.38 -15.32
CA VAL A 79 13.46 -22.96 -15.65
C VAL A 79 13.24 -21.47 -15.32
N LEU A 80 13.69 -21.02 -14.15
CA LEU A 80 13.60 -19.60 -13.76
C LEU A 80 14.43 -18.73 -14.69
N SER A 81 15.64 -19.15 -15.08
CA SER A 81 16.49 -18.40 -16.01
C SER A 81 15.78 -18.16 -17.36
N VAL A 82 15.17 -19.20 -17.94
CA VAL A 82 14.41 -19.08 -19.20
C VAL A 82 13.19 -18.18 -19.02
N THR A 83 12.42 -18.39 -17.94
CA THR A 83 11.19 -17.63 -17.67
C THR A 83 11.49 -16.15 -17.44
N VAL A 84 12.51 -15.86 -16.63
CA VAL A 84 12.96 -14.50 -16.31
C VAL A 84 13.53 -13.81 -17.55
N SER A 85 14.17 -14.53 -18.47
CA SER A 85 14.63 -13.95 -19.73
C SER A 85 13.47 -13.35 -20.52
N PHE A 86 12.34 -14.06 -20.65
CA PHE A 86 11.14 -13.55 -21.30
C PHE A 86 10.57 -12.32 -20.57
N LEU A 87 10.47 -12.40 -19.24
CA LEU A 87 9.98 -11.28 -18.42
C LEU A 87 10.86 -10.04 -18.52
N LEU A 88 12.19 -10.20 -18.55
CA LEU A 88 13.14 -9.09 -18.69
C LEU A 88 13.03 -8.40 -20.05
N VAL A 89 12.72 -9.12 -21.13
CA VAL A 89 12.50 -8.51 -22.45
C VAL A 89 11.16 -7.81 -22.52
N LEU A 90 10.12 -8.39 -21.92
CA LEU A 90 8.77 -7.83 -21.93
C LEU A 90 8.63 -6.61 -21.00
N TRP A 91 9.38 -6.60 -19.89
CA TRP A 91 9.28 -5.59 -18.83
C TRP A 91 9.50 -4.14 -19.33
N PRO A 92 10.55 -3.81 -20.12
CA PRO A 92 10.71 -2.47 -20.66
C PRO A 92 9.53 -2.01 -21.51
N LEU A 93 8.99 -2.88 -22.37
CA LEU A 93 7.85 -2.55 -23.22
C LEU A 93 6.61 -2.21 -22.39
N ILE A 94 6.28 -3.08 -21.43
CA ILE A 94 5.16 -2.86 -20.51
C ILE A 94 5.38 -1.61 -19.66
N GLY A 95 6.59 -1.40 -19.13
CA GLY A 95 6.91 -0.26 -18.28
C GLY A 95 6.82 1.07 -19.01
N ILE A 96 7.28 1.14 -20.27
CA ILE A 96 7.19 2.35 -21.10
C ILE A 96 5.73 2.61 -21.48
N LEU A 97 5.01 1.60 -21.98
CA LEU A 97 3.59 1.74 -22.34
C LEU A 97 2.74 2.13 -21.13
N GLY A 98 2.98 1.49 -19.98
CA GLY A 98 2.33 1.81 -18.71
C GLY A 98 2.64 3.24 -18.24
N SER A 99 3.84 3.75 -18.49
CA SER A 99 4.21 5.14 -18.16
C SER A 99 3.48 6.16 -19.03
N VAL A 100 3.28 5.88 -20.31
CA VAL A 100 2.48 6.72 -21.22
C VAL A 100 1.02 6.74 -20.76
N LEU A 101 0.42 5.56 -20.55
CA LEU A 101 -0.99 5.44 -20.14
C LEU A 101 -1.24 6.09 -18.78
N THR A 102 -0.37 5.82 -17.81
CA THR A 102 -0.47 6.41 -16.46
C THR A 102 -0.23 7.92 -16.50
N GLY A 103 0.75 8.39 -17.29
CA GLY A 103 1.04 9.80 -17.47
C GLY A 103 -0.12 10.57 -18.10
N ALA A 104 -0.76 10.00 -19.12
CA ALA A 104 -1.95 10.58 -19.75
C ALA A 104 -3.13 10.61 -18.78
N GLY A 105 -3.44 9.48 -18.12
CA GLY A 105 -4.55 9.39 -17.16
C GLY A 105 -4.36 10.33 -15.96
N TYR A 106 -3.18 10.31 -15.34
CA TYR A 106 -2.87 11.16 -14.19
C TYR A 106 -2.82 12.65 -14.57
N GLY A 107 -2.16 12.98 -15.68
CA GLY A 107 -2.03 14.35 -16.17
C GLY A 107 -3.36 14.98 -16.60
N PHE A 108 -4.31 14.18 -17.06
CA PHE A 108 -5.64 14.64 -17.43
C PHE A 108 -6.61 14.70 -16.23
N LEU A 109 -6.70 13.62 -15.45
CA LEU A 109 -7.72 13.49 -14.39
C LEU A 109 -7.37 14.28 -13.13
N LYS A 110 -6.10 14.36 -12.73
CA LYS A 110 -5.72 15.02 -11.47
C LYS A 110 -6.03 16.53 -11.47
N PRO A 111 -5.77 17.31 -12.55
CA PRO A 111 -6.18 18.71 -12.63
C PRO A 111 -7.70 18.90 -12.61
N ILE A 112 -8.46 17.99 -13.23
CA ILE A 112 -9.93 18.02 -13.21
C ILE A 112 -10.43 17.88 -11.77
N MET A 113 -9.98 16.84 -11.06
CA MET A 113 -10.35 16.61 -9.65
C MET A 113 -9.98 17.80 -8.77
N ALA A 114 -8.77 18.35 -8.91
CA ALA A 114 -8.33 19.50 -8.14
C ALA A 114 -9.18 20.77 -8.38
N THR A 115 -9.75 20.92 -9.57
CA THR A 115 -10.65 22.04 -9.90
C THR A 115 -11.96 21.92 -9.12
N PHE A 116 -12.46 20.70 -8.94
CA PHE A 116 -13.66 20.42 -8.17
C PHE A 116 -13.40 20.45 -6.66
N ASP A 117 -12.25 19.95 -6.19
CA ASP A 117 -11.86 19.97 -4.77
C ASP A 117 -11.73 21.41 -4.23
N ALA A 118 -11.23 22.35 -5.05
CA ALA A 118 -11.05 23.75 -4.67
C ALA A 118 -12.36 24.46 -4.24
N ILE A 119 -13.52 23.95 -4.64
CA ILE A 119 -14.83 24.50 -4.29
C ILE A 119 -15.33 23.96 -2.94
N GLY A 120 -14.90 22.75 -2.58
CA GLY A 120 -15.32 22.09 -1.35
C GLY A 120 -14.61 22.60 -0.10
N GLU A 121 -13.41 23.16 -0.23
CA GLU A 121 -12.56 23.54 0.91
C GLU A 121 -12.91 24.87 1.58
N GLY A 122 -14.01 25.54 1.22
CA GLY A 122 -14.46 26.75 1.92
C GLY A 122 -13.49 27.95 1.85
N LYS A 123 -12.55 27.96 0.91
CA LYS A 123 -11.53 29.01 0.71
C LYS A 123 -12.14 30.37 0.32
N GLU A 124 -11.48 31.45 0.71
CA GLU A 124 -11.94 32.84 0.48
C GLU A 124 -12.03 33.18 -1.02
N ASP A 125 -11.00 32.86 -1.82
CA ASP A 125 -10.95 33.13 -3.26
C ASP A 125 -11.19 31.89 -4.13
N LYS A 126 -12.42 31.37 -4.12
CA LYS A 126 -12.79 30.12 -4.82
C LYS A 126 -12.41 30.10 -6.30
N PHE A 127 -12.57 31.20 -7.02
CA PHE A 127 -12.29 31.28 -8.47
C PHE A 127 -10.80 31.17 -8.80
N LEU A 128 -9.95 31.91 -8.07
CA LEU A 128 -8.49 31.85 -8.26
C LEU A 128 -7.94 30.46 -7.90
N HIS A 129 -8.47 29.85 -6.84
CA HIS A 129 -8.11 28.49 -6.46
C HIS A 129 -8.56 27.44 -7.49
N CYS A 130 -9.75 27.57 -8.10
CA CYS A 130 -10.16 26.70 -9.21
C CYS A 130 -9.19 26.75 -10.40
N ILE A 131 -8.57 27.90 -10.67
CA ILE A 131 -7.61 28.05 -11.77
C ILE A 131 -6.23 27.50 -11.36
N ARG A 132 -5.70 27.93 -10.21
CA ARG A 132 -4.32 27.67 -9.78
C ARG A 132 -4.11 26.27 -9.18
N ASP A 133 -5.07 25.79 -8.38
CA ASP A 133 -4.91 24.53 -7.66
C ASP A 133 -4.91 23.36 -8.65
N GLY A 134 -4.05 22.37 -8.43
CA GLY A 134 -3.89 21.23 -9.34
C GLY A 134 -2.82 21.40 -10.42
N ILE A 135 -2.35 22.61 -10.74
CA ILE A 135 -1.31 22.79 -11.78
C ILE A 135 0.05 22.30 -11.27
N TRP A 136 0.60 23.01 -10.29
CA TRP A 136 1.93 22.71 -9.76
C TRP A 136 1.96 21.40 -8.97
N SER A 137 0.87 21.05 -8.29
CA SER A 137 0.76 19.79 -7.55
C SER A 137 0.74 18.58 -8.49
N THR A 138 0.14 18.68 -9.68
CA THR A 138 0.18 17.60 -10.68
C THR A 138 1.59 17.42 -11.23
N ILE A 139 2.29 18.52 -11.57
CA ILE A 139 3.69 18.46 -12.03
C ILE A 139 4.60 17.87 -10.95
N LYS A 140 4.53 18.38 -9.72
CA LYS A 140 5.31 17.85 -8.58
C LYS A 140 4.99 16.38 -8.30
N GLY A 141 3.71 16.01 -8.42
CA GLY A 141 3.26 14.62 -8.30
C GLY A 141 3.89 13.73 -9.36
N SER A 142 3.92 14.17 -10.63
CA SER A 142 4.55 13.41 -11.72
C SER A 142 6.05 13.19 -11.48
N CYS A 143 6.79 14.20 -11.02
CA CYS A 143 8.18 14.06 -10.62
C CYS A 143 8.35 13.11 -9.41
N THR A 144 7.36 13.06 -8.52
CA THR A 144 7.35 12.13 -7.38
C THR A 144 7.15 10.70 -7.86
N VAL A 145 6.28 10.44 -8.84
CA VAL A 145 6.10 9.12 -9.45
C VAL A 145 7.39 8.63 -10.09
N VAL A 146 8.08 9.48 -10.85
CA VAL A 146 9.39 9.13 -11.45
C VAL A 146 10.43 8.83 -10.37
N ARG A 147 10.45 9.63 -9.30
CA ARG A 147 11.33 9.39 -8.14
C ARG A 147 11.00 8.09 -7.43
N ASP A 148 9.73 7.74 -7.27
CA ASP A 148 9.31 6.50 -6.64
C ASP A 148 9.74 5.29 -7.48
N LEU A 149 9.60 5.35 -8.81
CA LEU A 149 10.11 4.31 -9.71
C LEU A 149 11.63 4.19 -9.61
N LYS A 150 12.34 5.32 -9.52
CA LYS A 150 13.78 5.33 -9.28
C LYS A 150 14.12 4.59 -7.99
N ASP A 151 13.48 4.93 -6.88
CA ASP A 151 13.76 4.31 -5.58
C ASP A 151 13.49 2.80 -5.59
N VAL A 152 12.38 2.37 -6.22
CA VAL A 152 12.08 0.94 -6.42
C VAL A 152 13.20 0.27 -7.23
N SER A 153 13.60 0.88 -8.34
CA SER A 153 14.56 0.29 -9.28
C SER A 153 15.99 0.25 -8.73
N PHE A 154 16.42 1.29 -8.01
CA PHE A 154 17.76 1.37 -7.44
C PHE A 154 17.93 0.61 -6.13
N HIS A 155 16.84 0.38 -5.40
CA HIS A 155 16.97 -0.17 -4.05
C HIS A 155 16.07 -1.36 -3.78
N SER A 156 14.77 -1.23 -3.96
CA SER A 156 13.82 -2.29 -3.61
C SER A 156 14.05 -3.53 -4.46
N TYR A 157 14.33 -3.35 -5.76
CA TYR A 157 14.68 -4.42 -6.69
C TYR A 157 15.90 -5.21 -6.22
N PHE A 158 17.03 -4.54 -5.98
CA PHE A 158 18.26 -5.19 -5.54
C PHE A 158 18.09 -5.88 -4.18
N SER A 159 17.36 -5.25 -3.25
CA SER A 159 17.03 -5.84 -1.95
C SER A 159 16.20 -7.13 -2.07
N ILE A 160 15.24 -7.18 -3.00
CA ILE A 160 14.44 -8.40 -3.24
C ILE A 160 15.32 -9.50 -3.84
N MET A 161 16.17 -9.14 -4.80
CA MET A 161 17.08 -10.10 -5.43
C MET A 161 18.16 -10.61 -4.46
N ASP A 162 18.64 -9.76 -3.55
CA ASP A 162 19.54 -10.16 -2.48
C ASP A 162 18.89 -11.14 -1.51
N ASP A 163 17.60 -10.98 -1.21
CA ASP A 163 16.87 -11.95 -0.39
C ASP A 163 16.81 -13.33 -1.03
N LEU A 164 16.50 -13.38 -2.34
CA LEU A 164 16.51 -14.64 -3.09
C LEU A 164 17.89 -15.32 -3.02
N ARG A 165 18.97 -14.52 -3.10
CA ARG A 165 20.35 -15.02 -3.06
C ARG A 165 20.75 -15.50 -1.67
N LEU A 166 20.46 -14.72 -0.64
CA LEU A 166 21.02 -14.87 0.71
C LEU A 166 20.20 -15.81 1.60
N GLN A 167 18.91 -15.97 1.35
CA GLN A 167 18.10 -16.86 2.18
C GLN A 167 18.53 -18.32 2.02
N ASN A 168 18.53 -19.06 3.13
CA ASN A 168 18.75 -20.50 3.13
C ASN A 168 17.42 -21.24 2.98
N ALA A 169 17.45 -22.48 2.48
CA ALA A 169 16.24 -23.27 2.34
C ALA A 169 15.62 -23.54 3.74
N PRO A 170 14.31 -23.32 3.94
CA PRO A 170 13.69 -23.39 5.27
C PRO A 170 13.83 -24.75 5.96
N ASN A 171 13.97 -25.83 5.18
CA ASN A 171 14.13 -27.20 5.69
C ASN A 171 15.50 -27.81 5.29
N GLY A 172 16.48 -26.98 4.91
CA GLY A 172 17.78 -27.43 4.42
C GLY A 172 17.78 -28.08 3.02
N LYS A 173 16.60 -28.39 2.46
CA LYS A 173 16.45 -28.92 1.09
C LYS A 173 16.08 -27.80 0.12
N PRO A 174 16.87 -27.56 -0.94
CA PRO A 174 16.50 -26.64 -2.02
C PRO A 174 15.15 -27.03 -2.64
N TYR A 175 14.38 -26.02 -3.05
CA TYR A 175 13.17 -26.20 -3.83
C TYR A 175 13.54 -26.73 -5.22
N GLU A 176 12.88 -27.80 -5.65
CA GLU A 176 13.08 -28.38 -6.97
C GLU A 176 11.76 -28.69 -7.66
N ILE A 177 11.74 -28.54 -8.98
CA ILE A 177 10.55 -28.80 -9.80
C ILE A 177 10.55 -30.25 -10.30
N ARG A 178 9.38 -30.90 -10.25
CA ARG A 178 9.14 -32.21 -10.88
C ARG A 178 8.96 -32.03 -12.39
N LEU A 179 10.00 -32.31 -13.17
CA LEU A 179 10.00 -32.20 -14.63
C LEU A 179 8.88 -33.00 -15.30
N THR A 180 8.54 -34.17 -14.77
CA THR A 180 7.50 -35.05 -15.29
C THR A 180 6.10 -34.41 -15.30
N CYS A 181 5.86 -33.45 -14.40
CA CYS A 181 4.56 -32.77 -14.30
C CYS A 181 4.46 -31.55 -15.22
N ILE A 182 5.56 -31.05 -15.79
CA ILE A 182 5.60 -29.80 -16.56
C ILE A 182 4.78 -29.88 -17.85
N PRO A 183 4.89 -30.92 -18.70
CA PRO A 183 4.12 -30.97 -19.95
C PRO A 183 2.61 -30.98 -19.68
N GLY A 184 2.17 -31.73 -18.67
CA GLY A 184 0.77 -31.77 -18.27
C GLY A 184 0.27 -30.44 -17.70
N ALA A 185 1.09 -29.76 -16.90
CA ALA A 185 0.79 -28.43 -16.39
C ALA A 185 0.69 -27.40 -17.52
N PHE A 186 1.62 -27.43 -18.47
CA PHE A 186 1.60 -26.55 -19.63
C PHE A 186 0.32 -26.73 -20.47
N LEU A 187 -0.04 -27.98 -20.78
CA LEU A 187 -1.28 -28.29 -21.52
C LEU A 187 -2.53 -27.79 -20.77
N ALA A 188 -2.60 -28.01 -19.46
CA ALA A 188 -3.72 -27.52 -18.65
C ALA A 188 -3.80 -25.98 -18.63
N GLY A 189 -2.65 -25.29 -18.53
CA GLY A 189 -2.60 -23.82 -18.57
C GLY A 189 -3.04 -23.24 -19.91
N VAL A 190 -2.56 -23.81 -21.02
CA VAL A 190 -2.98 -23.38 -22.37
C VAL A 190 -4.48 -23.62 -22.57
N ALA A 191 -4.99 -24.79 -22.19
CA ALA A 191 -6.41 -25.09 -22.26
C ALA A 191 -7.23 -24.12 -21.38
N GLY A 192 -6.76 -23.83 -20.17
CA GLY A 192 -7.39 -22.87 -19.27
C GLY A 192 -7.48 -21.47 -19.88
N ILE A 193 -6.39 -20.96 -20.47
CA ILE A 193 -6.39 -19.66 -21.17
C ILE A 193 -7.35 -19.66 -22.36
N LEU A 194 -7.36 -20.73 -23.16
CA LEU A 194 -8.24 -20.86 -24.32
C LEU A 194 -9.73 -20.92 -23.95
N ILE A 195 -10.07 -21.38 -22.75
CA ILE A 195 -11.43 -21.42 -22.21
C ILE A 195 -11.79 -20.08 -21.55
N ASP A 196 -10.96 -19.61 -20.62
CA ASP A 196 -11.26 -18.43 -19.80
C ASP A 196 -11.31 -17.16 -20.64
N LEU A 197 -10.37 -16.96 -21.58
CA LEU A 197 -10.32 -15.73 -22.39
C LEU A 197 -11.63 -15.44 -23.13
N PRO A 198 -12.19 -16.34 -23.97
CA PRO A 198 -13.44 -16.06 -24.67
C PRO A 198 -14.65 -15.98 -23.72
N VAL A 199 -14.74 -16.87 -22.72
CA VAL A 199 -15.93 -16.92 -21.85
C VAL A 199 -15.98 -15.73 -20.90
N ILE A 200 -14.87 -15.36 -20.26
CA ILE A 200 -14.80 -14.19 -19.38
C ILE A 200 -15.02 -12.90 -20.17
N THR A 201 -14.48 -12.81 -21.39
CA THR A 201 -14.76 -11.67 -22.29
C THR A 201 -16.25 -11.55 -22.56
N LEU A 202 -16.93 -12.66 -22.86
CA LEU A 202 -18.37 -12.68 -23.12
C LEU A 202 -19.17 -12.24 -21.88
N ILE A 203 -18.84 -12.79 -20.70
CA ILE A 203 -19.46 -12.40 -19.42
C ILE A 203 -19.26 -10.90 -19.15
N ALA A 204 -18.04 -10.40 -19.32
CA ALA A 204 -17.71 -9.00 -19.11
C ALA A 204 -18.52 -8.09 -20.05
N ILE A 205 -18.64 -8.43 -21.33
CA ILE A 205 -19.44 -7.66 -22.30
C ILE A 205 -20.93 -7.68 -21.92
N PHE A 206 -21.49 -8.83 -21.54
CA PHE A 206 -22.90 -8.92 -21.15
C PHE A 206 -23.24 -8.23 -19.83
N LYS A 207 -22.33 -8.25 -18.85
CA LYS A 207 -22.52 -7.60 -17.55
C LYS A 207 -22.18 -6.11 -17.55
N SER A 208 -21.42 -5.63 -18.54
CA SER A 208 -21.04 -4.21 -18.66
C SER A 208 -22.25 -3.26 -18.74
N PRO A 209 -23.30 -3.52 -19.55
CA PRO A 209 -24.52 -2.69 -19.53
C PRO A 209 -25.20 -2.67 -18.17
N TYR A 210 -25.26 -3.81 -17.48
CA TYR A 210 -25.86 -3.88 -16.14
C TYR A 210 -25.08 -3.04 -15.12
N MET A 211 -23.74 -3.15 -15.14
CA MET A 211 -22.85 -2.31 -14.32
C MET A 211 -23.03 -0.83 -14.62
N LEU A 212 -23.18 -0.46 -15.90
CA LEU A 212 -23.41 0.91 -16.33
C LEU A 212 -24.72 1.47 -15.75
N PHE A 213 -25.85 0.81 -16.03
CA PHE A 213 -27.16 1.29 -15.59
C PHE A 213 -27.33 1.24 -14.08
N LYS A 214 -26.89 0.16 -13.41
CA LYS A 214 -26.98 0.03 -11.96
C LYS A 214 -26.10 1.07 -11.25
N GLY A 215 -24.86 1.24 -11.71
CA GLY A 215 -23.94 2.22 -11.14
C GLY A 215 -24.43 3.65 -11.35
N TRP A 216 -24.97 3.98 -12.52
CA TRP A 216 -25.64 5.26 -12.72
C TRP A 216 -26.84 5.43 -11.79
N ASN A 217 -27.74 4.44 -11.71
CA ASN A 217 -28.91 4.53 -10.84
C ASN A 217 -28.49 4.79 -9.38
N ARG A 218 -27.46 4.09 -8.90
CA ARG A 218 -26.89 4.30 -7.56
C ARG A 218 -26.31 5.71 -7.40
N LEU A 219 -25.47 6.17 -8.33
CA LEU A 219 -24.87 7.50 -8.27
C LEU A 219 -25.93 8.63 -8.35
N PHE A 220 -26.98 8.45 -9.15
CA PHE A 220 -28.12 9.37 -9.19
C PHE A 220 -28.93 9.35 -7.89
N HIS A 221 -29.15 8.18 -7.30
CA HIS A 221 -29.79 8.06 -5.99
C HIS A 221 -28.96 8.71 -4.88
N ASP A 222 -27.65 8.51 -4.87
CA ASP A 222 -26.74 9.13 -3.89
C ASP A 222 -26.74 10.67 -4.05
N LEU A 223 -26.83 11.17 -5.29
CA LEU A 223 -26.93 12.60 -5.59
C LEU A 223 -28.27 13.22 -5.12
N ILE A 224 -29.39 12.51 -5.30
CA ILE A 224 -30.75 13.00 -5.00
C ILE A 224 -31.12 12.81 -3.52
N GLY A 225 -30.74 11.66 -2.94
CA GLY A 225 -31.09 11.25 -1.58
C GLY A 225 -30.28 11.96 -0.51
N ARG A 226 -29.13 12.58 -0.87
CA ARG A 226 -28.23 13.24 0.08
C ARG A 226 -27.76 12.30 1.21
N GLU A 227 -27.74 11.00 0.92
CA GLU A 227 -27.25 9.92 1.79
C GLU A 227 -25.91 9.40 1.21
N GLY A 228 -24.98 8.99 2.09
CA GLY A 228 -23.63 8.53 1.69
C GLY A 228 -22.53 9.60 1.84
N PRO A 229 -21.37 9.48 1.16
CA PRO A 229 -20.21 10.37 1.30
C PRO A 229 -20.46 11.84 0.85
N PHE A 230 -21.69 12.17 0.45
CA PHE A 230 -22.10 13.43 -0.16
C PHE A 230 -23.04 14.27 0.73
N LEU A 231 -22.86 14.18 2.05
CA LEU A 231 -23.64 14.92 3.05
C LEU A 231 -23.48 16.46 2.93
N GLU A 232 -22.35 16.95 2.41
CA GLU A 232 -22.07 18.37 2.28
C GLU A 232 -22.36 18.91 0.87
N THR A 233 -22.92 20.12 0.79
CA THR A 233 -23.18 20.86 -0.48
C THR A 233 -21.93 21.03 -1.34
N ALA A 234 -20.75 20.93 -0.72
CA ALA A 234 -19.43 20.96 -1.35
C ALA A 234 -19.18 19.79 -2.32
N CYS A 235 -19.82 18.63 -2.12
CA CYS A 235 -19.47 17.41 -2.86
C CYS A 235 -20.36 17.15 -4.09
N VAL A 236 -21.39 17.97 -4.33
CA VAL A 236 -22.30 17.87 -5.49
C VAL A 236 -21.56 17.93 -6.84
N PRO A 237 -20.57 18.82 -7.05
CA PRO A 237 -19.77 18.81 -8.27
C PRO A 237 -18.95 17.52 -8.46
N LEU A 238 -18.38 16.97 -7.40
CA LEU A 238 -17.60 15.72 -7.46
C LEU A 238 -18.48 14.53 -7.83
N ALA A 239 -19.70 14.47 -7.28
CA ALA A 239 -20.69 13.47 -7.64
C ALA A 239 -21.10 13.56 -9.13
N GLY A 240 -21.29 14.78 -9.65
CA GLY A 240 -21.55 14.99 -11.08
C GLY A 240 -20.40 14.50 -11.97
N LEU A 241 -19.14 14.72 -11.56
CA LEU A 241 -17.97 14.21 -12.26
C LEU A 241 -17.91 12.66 -12.21
N ALA A 242 -18.22 12.05 -11.06
CA ALA A 242 -18.26 10.59 -10.93
C ALA A 242 -19.30 9.95 -11.86
N ILE A 243 -20.49 10.55 -12.00
CA ILE A 243 -21.52 10.10 -12.95
C ILE A 243 -21.01 10.16 -14.39
N LEU A 244 -20.30 11.23 -14.76
CA LEU A 244 -19.73 11.41 -16.10
C LEU A 244 -18.60 10.43 -16.40
N LEU A 245 -17.76 10.12 -15.42
CA LEU A 245 -16.61 9.21 -15.57
C LEU A 245 -17.00 7.73 -15.44
N TRP A 246 -18.19 7.42 -14.93
CA TRP A 246 -18.66 6.05 -14.72
C TRP A 246 -18.58 5.15 -15.99
N PRO A 247 -18.98 5.59 -17.19
CA PRO A 247 -18.84 4.77 -18.40
C PRO A 247 -17.40 4.37 -18.69
N ALA A 248 -16.44 5.29 -18.47
CA ALA A 248 -15.02 4.99 -18.64
C ALA A 248 -14.55 3.95 -17.60
N ALA A 249 -15.05 4.03 -16.36
CA ALA A 249 -14.77 3.03 -15.34
C ALA A 249 -15.31 1.64 -15.72
N VAL A 250 -16.51 1.56 -16.32
CA VAL A 250 -17.08 0.29 -16.83
C VAL A 250 -16.22 -0.30 -17.96
N VAL A 251 -15.79 0.53 -18.92
CA VAL A 251 -14.89 0.08 -20.00
C VAL A 251 -13.56 -0.41 -19.43
N GLY A 252 -12.99 0.32 -18.45
CA GLY A 252 -11.78 -0.08 -17.75
C GLY A 252 -11.93 -1.41 -17.02
N ALA A 253 -13.06 -1.64 -16.34
CA ALA A 253 -13.36 -2.89 -15.64
C ALA A 253 -13.52 -4.07 -16.62
N ALA A 254 -14.14 -3.85 -17.78
CA ALA A 254 -14.26 -4.86 -18.83
C ALA A 254 -12.88 -5.24 -19.40
N LEU A 255 -12.06 -4.25 -19.75
CA LEU A 255 -10.69 -4.49 -20.24
C LEU A 255 -9.83 -5.21 -19.18
N ALA A 256 -9.93 -4.80 -17.92
CA ALA A 256 -9.23 -5.45 -16.81
C ALA A 256 -9.67 -6.92 -16.62
N SER A 257 -10.96 -7.21 -16.81
CA SER A 257 -11.50 -8.58 -16.77
C SER A 257 -10.98 -9.44 -17.91
N ILE A 258 -10.92 -8.89 -19.13
CA ILE A 258 -10.34 -9.58 -20.29
C ILE A 258 -8.87 -9.87 -20.04
N LEU A 259 -8.10 -8.92 -19.52
CA LEU A 259 -6.68 -9.12 -19.25
C LEU A 259 -6.44 -10.12 -18.10
N SER A 260 -7.26 -10.08 -17.04
CA SER A 260 -7.12 -10.98 -15.89
C SER A 260 -7.48 -12.43 -16.22
N SER A 261 -8.32 -12.66 -17.26
CA SER A 261 -8.67 -14.01 -17.74
C SER A 261 -7.44 -14.85 -18.11
N LEU A 262 -6.37 -14.22 -18.62
CA LEU A 262 -5.13 -14.91 -18.97
C LEU A 262 -4.44 -15.50 -17.73
N ALA A 263 -4.41 -14.72 -16.65
CA ALA A 263 -3.80 -15.14 -15.39
C ALA A 263 -4.68 -16.18 -14.69
N LEU A 264 -6.01 -15.97 -14.70
CA LEU A 264 -6.97 -16.89 -14.10
C LEU A 264 -6.93 -18.25 -14.80
N GLY A 265 -7.08 -18.30 -16.12
CA GLY A 265 -7.03 -19.53 -16.89
C GLY A 265 -5.66 -20.20 -16.83
N GLY A 266 -4.58 -19.41 -16.90
CA GLY A 266 -3.20 -19.91 -16.77
C GLY A 266 -2.91 -20.58 -15.43
N TYR A 267 -3.64 -20.23 -14.36
CA TYR A 267 -3.49 -20.85 -13.05
C TYR A 267 -3.87 -22.34 -13.04
N ALA A 268 -4.58 -22.83 -14.06
CA ALA A 268 -4.81 -24.26 -14.28
C ALA A 268 -3.50 -25.06 -14.35
N ALA A 269 -2.42 -24.46 -14.86
CA ALA A 269 -1.08 -25.07 -14.85
C ALA A 269 -0.56 -25.31 -13.44
N VAL A 270 -0.77 -24.35 -12.54
CA VAL A 270 -0.34 -24.44 -11.14
C VAL A 270 -1.08 -25.56 -10.44
N VAL A 271 -2.41 -25.64 -10.62
CA VAL A 271 -3.24 -26.70 -10.04
C VAL A 271 -2.83 -28.08 -10.56
N ALA A 272 -2.66 -28.21 -11.88
CA ALA A 272 -2.21 -29.46 -12.49
C ALA A 272 -0.84 -29.92 -11.95
N TYR A 273 0.07 -28.97 -11.73
CA TYR A 273 1.38 -29.24 -11.17
C TYR A 273 1.34 -29.64 -9.69
N GLN A 274 0.57 -28.93 -8.87
CA GLN A 274 0.40 -29.20 -7.43
C GLN A 274 -0.22 -30.58 -7.20
N GLU A 275 -1.33 -30.86 -7.89
CA GLU A 275 -2.09 -32.11 -7.78
C GLU A 275 -1.48 -33.26 -8.59
N SER A 276 -0.42 -33.00 -9.35
CA SER A 276 0.20 -33.93 -10.30
C SER A 276 -0.81 -34.58 -11.25
N SER A 277 -1.83 -33.82 -11.66
CA SER A 277 -2.98 -34.32 -12.41
C SER A 277 -3.55 -33.27 -13.36
N ILE A 278 -3.48 -33.55 -14.66
CA ILE A 278 -4.07 -32.71 -15.72
C ILE A 278 -5.59 -32.59 -15.52
N LYS A 279 -6.24 -33.66 -15.08
CA LYS A 279 -7.69 -33.65 -14.80
C LYS A 279 -8.07 -32.60 -13.75
N MET A 280 -7.22 -32.42 -12.73
CA MET A 280 -7.45 -31.40 -11.70
C MET A 280 -7.21 -29.98 -12.22
N GLY A 281 -6.21 -29.79 -13.08
CA GLY A 281 -6.02 -28.52 -13.78
C GLY A 281 -7.20 -28.16 -14.69
N MET A 282 -7.72 -29.13 -15.44
CA MET A 282 -8.93 -28.94 -16.27
C MET A 282 -10.17 -28.68 -15.41
N ALA A 283 -10.34 -29.40 -14.31
CA ALA A 283 -11.41 -29.13 -13.35
C ALA A 283 -11.33 -27.70 -12.80
N TYR A 284 -10.12 -27.20 -12.54
CA TYR A 284 -9.92 -25.80 -12.16
C TYR A 284 -10.30 -24.84 -13.29
N ALA A 285 -9.90 -25.10 -14.55
CA ALA A 285 -10.24 -24.25 -15.69
C ALA A 285 -11.76 -24.10 -15.92
N PHE A 286 -12.58 -25.07 -15.53
CA PHE A 286 -14.04 -24.89 -15.55
C PHE A 286 -14.55 -24.20 -14.29
N SER A 287 -13.95 -24.49 -13.13
CA SER A 287 -14.30 -23.85 -11.86
C SER A 287 -13.89 -22.37 -11.79
N SER A 288 -12.86 -21.94 -12.53
CA SER A 288 -12.45 -20.53 -12.61
C SER A 288 -13.56 -19.66 -13.19
N LEU A 289 -14.29 -20.17 -14.19
CA LEU A 289 -15.46 -19.52 -14.76
C LEU A 289 -16.55 -19.30 -13.71
N SER A 290 -16.83 -20.33 -12.90
CA SER A 290 -17.83 -20.19 -11.83
C SER A 290 -17.39 -19.16 -10.79
N MET A 291 -16.10 -19.15 -10.44
CA MET A 291 -15.54 -18.19 -9.47
C MET A 291 -15.59 -16.76 -10.00
N PHE A 292 -15.27 -16.55 -11.28
CA PHE A 292 -15.34 -15.22 -11.90
C PHE A 292 -16.78 -14.72 -12.03
N ASP A 293 -17.70 -15.60 -12.45
CA ASP A 293 -19.11 -15.26 -12.58
C ASP A 293 -19.77 -14.96 -11.23
N GLU A 294 -19.48 -15.75 -10.20
CA GLU A 294 -19.91 -15.51 -8.80
C GLU A 294 -19.36 -14.18 -8.29
N TYR A 295 -18.05 -13.93 -8.44
CA TYR A 295 -17.44 -12.66 -8.04
C TYR A 295 -18.06 -11.45 -8.75
N SER A 296 -18.28 -11.56 -10.06
CA SER A 296 -18.91 -10.47 -10.83
C SER A 296 -20.39 -10.31 -10.50
N ASN A 297 -21.09 -11.36 -10.06
CA ASN A 297 -22.44 -11.22 -9.51
C ASN A 297 -22.42 -10.44 -8.19
N ASP A 298 -21.50 -10.77 -7.28
CA ASP A 298 -21.35 -10.08 -6.00
C ASP A 298 -21.02 -8.60 -6.18
N VAL A 299 -20.04 -8.27 -7.05
CA VAL A 299 -19.67 -6.88 -7.38
C VAL A 299 -20.85 -6.08 -7.92
N LEU A 300 -21.79 -6.76 -8.60
CA LEU A 300 -22.96 -6.16 -9.20
C LEU A 300 -24.22 -6.34 -8.35
N ASP A 301 -24.11 -6.81 -7.10
CA ASP A 301 -25.21 -7.31 -6.24
C ASP A 301 -26.35 -7.99 -7.06
N LEU A 302 -25.96 -8.95 -7.89
CA LEU A 302 -26.85 -9.88 -8.61
C LEU A 302 -27.15 -11.10 -7.72
N PRO A 303 -28.11 -11.97 -8.09
CA PRO A 303 -28.40 -13.18 -7.32
C PRO A 303 -27.15 -14.03 -7.06
N GLU A 304 -27.04 -14.54 -5.83
CA GLU A 304 -25.90 -15.34 -5.39
C GLU A 304 -25.75 -16.63 -6.24
N GLY A 305 -24.49 -16.97 -6.53
CA GLY A 305 -24.12 -18.18 -7.26
C GLY A 305 -23.68 -17.93 -8.70
N SER A 306 -23.45 -19.02 -9.43
CA SER A 306 -23.01 -19.01 -10.82
C SER A 306 -23.75 -20.05 -11.65
N CYS A 307 -23.93 -19.77 -12.94
CA CYS A 307 -24.48 -20.73 -13.90
C CYS A 307 -23.46 -21.78 -14.38
N PHE A 308 -22.18 -21.63 -14.02
CA PHE A 308 -21.11 -22.55 -14.42
C PHE A 308 -20.88 -23.67 -13.39
N PRO A 309 -20.49 -24.88 -13.83
CA PRO A 309 -20.23 -26.00 -12.93
C PRO A 309 -18.98 -25.75 -12.07
N ARG A 310 -19.10 -26.01 -10.76
CA ARG A 310 -17.97 -25.92 -9.81
C ARG A 310 -17.43 -27.31 -9.50
N TYR A 311 -16.39 -27.73 -10.22
CA TYR A 311 -15.71 -29.00 -9.98
C TYR A 311 -14.73 -28.93 -8.81
N ARG A 312 -14.57 -30.05 -8.12
CA ARG A 312 -13.54 -30.20 -7.08
C ARG A 312 -12.17 -30.46 -7.72
N TYR A 313 -11.30 -29.46 -7.64
CA TYR A 313 -9.96 -29.48 -8.25
C TYR A 313 -8.81 -29.58 -7.24
N ARG A 314 -9.09 -29.77 -5.94
CA ARG A 314 -8.10 -30.10 -4.91
C ARG A 314 -8.48 -31.35 -4.12
N LYS A 315 -7.50 -32.22 -3.88
CA LYS A 315 -7.70 -33.45 -3.08
C LYS A 315 -7.79 -33.14 -1.59
N GLU A 316 -6.90 -32.30 -1.09
CA GLU A 316 -6.86 -31.82 0.30
C GLU A 316 -7.16 -30.31 0.38
N PRO A 317 -7.92 -29.84 1.38
CA PRO A 317 -8.03 -28.41 1.64
C PRO A 317 -6.64 -27.86 2.04
N PRO A 318 -6.32 -26.61 1.66
CA PRO A 318 -5.04 -26.01 2.04
C PRO A 318 -4.92 -25.99 3.58
N SER A 319 -3.80 -26.48 4.09
CA SER A 319 -3.42 -26.35 5.50
C SER A 319 -3.45 -24.88 5.91
N GLU A 320 -4.20 -24.54 6.97
CA GLU A 320 -4.44 -23.18 7.49
C GLU A 320 -3.16 -22.40 7.85
N THR A 321 -1.99 -23.03 7.83
CA THR A 321 -0.70 -22.45 8.16
C THR A 321 0.01 -21.74 7.00
N SER A 322 -0.50 -21.79 5.76
CA SER A 322 0.05 -20.99 4.66
C SER A 322 -0.62 -19.61 4.62
N SER A 323 0.00 -18.63 5.27
CA SER A 323 -0.43 -17.22 5.29
C SER A 323 -0.26 -16.49 3.93
N ARG A 324 -0.52 -17.17 2.81
CA ARG A 324 -0.57 -16.61 1.45
C ARG A 324 -1.84 -17.03 0.70
N SER A 325 -2.92 -17.38 1.42
CA SER A 325 -4.23 -17.35 0.81
C SER A 325 -4.60 -15.88 0.56
N THR A 326 -4.53 -15.50 -0.70
CA THR A 326 -5.21 -14.34 -1.27
C THR A 326 -6.57 -14.10 -0.60
N SER A 327 -6.86 -12.83 -0.34
CA SER A 327 -8.02 -12.29 0.37
C SER A 327 -9.36 -12.53 -0.36
N PHE A 328 -9.67 -13.76 -0.73
CA PHE A 328 -10.93 -14.13 -1.41
C PHE A 328 -11.89 -14.95 -0.54
N ASN A 329 -11.58 -15.20 0.73
CA ASN A 329 -12.47 -15.87 1.68
C ASN A 329 -13.13 -14.89 2.66
N GLN A 330 -13.56 -13.73 2.18
CA GLN A 330 -14.50 -12.85 2.92
C GLN A 330 -15.96 -13.18 2.59
N GLY A 331 -16.24 -14.41 2.14
CA GLY A 331 -17.57 -14.91 1.84
C GLY A 331 -17.97 -16.07 2.76
N LYS A 332 -17.81 -15.92 4.09
CA LYS A 332 -18.43 -16.83 5.08
C LYS A 332 -18.29 -16.34 6.52
N ARG A 333 -18.79 -15.13 6.81
CA ARG A 333 -19.28 -14.80 8.16
C ARG A 333 -20.63 -14.10 8.02
N GLU A 334 -21.66 -14.92 8.26
CA GLU A 334 -23.00 -14.54 8.73
C GLU A 334 -23.90 -13.78 7.76
N SER A 335 -24.61 -14.56 6.94
CA SER A 335 -25.99 -14.29 6.57
C SER A 335 -26.87 -14.31 7.84
N LYS A 336 -26.89 -13.20 8.59
CA LYS A 336 -27.92 -12.94 9.59
C LYS A 336 -28.32 -11.48 9.55
N ASN A 337 -29.46 -11.25 8.91
CA ASN A 337 -30.35 -10.11 9.07
C ASN A 337 -29.75 -8.74 8.72
N THR A 338 -29.91 -8.34 7.45
CA THR A 338 -30.08 -6.93 7.05
C THR A 338 -31.40 -6.39 7.60
N SER A 339 -31.50 -6.31 8.92
CA SER A 339 -32.48 -5.46 9.58
C SER A 339 -31.94 -4.03 9.52
N ARG A 340 -32.72 -3.16 8.88
CA ARG A 340 -32.60 -1.70 8.97
C ARG A 340 -32.42 -1.31 10.45
N THR A 341 -31.19 -1.00 10.84
CA THR A 341 -30.91 -0.34 12.11
C THR A 341 -30.22 0.98 11.75
N THR A 342 -31.00 2.05 11.80
CA THR A 342 -30.53 3.41 12.04
C THR A 342 -29.58 3.38 13.23
N SER A 343 -28.27 3.31 12.99
CA SER A 343 -27.26 3.37 14.04
C SER A 343 -26.57 4.71 13.98
N PHE A 344 -26.66 5.40 15.09
CA PHE A 344 -26.23 6.75 15.35
C PHE A 344 -24.77 7.02 14.95
N LYS A 345 -24.54 8.26 14.50
CA LYS A 345 -23.25 8.95 14.42
C LYS A 345 -22.28 8.46 15.50
N ASN A 346 -21.25 7.74 15.08
CA ASN A 346 -19.92 7.97 15.62
C ASN A 346 -19.06 8.48 14.46
N THR A 347 -18.82 9.79 14.47
CA THR A 347 -17.83 10.45 13.63
C THR A 347 -16.44 10.00 14.09
N MET A 348 -16.07 8.74 13.84
CA MET A 348 -14.67 8.33 13.96
C MET A 348 -13.92 8.95 12.79
N ALA A 349 -13.10 9.95 13.09
CA ALA A 349 -12.30 10.64 12.09
C ALA A 349 -11.26 9.67 11.53
N GLU A 350 -11.37 9.37 10.23
CA GLU A 350 -10.42 8.52 9.50
C GLU A 350 -8.99 8.99 9.77
N ILE A 351 -8.15 8.08 10.27
CA ILE A 351 -6.77 8.42 10.57
C ILE A 351 -5.98 8.52 9.25
N LYS A 352 -5.29 9.65 9.04
CA LYS A 352 -4.50 9.84 7.81
C LYS A 352 -3.35 8.81 7.75
N PRO A 353 -3.12 8.13 6.60
CA PRO A 353 -2.03 7.17 6.39
C PRO A 353 -0.65 7.70 6.84
N LEU A 354 -0.36 8.96 6.53
CA LEU A 354 0.90 9.62 6.86
C LEU A 354 1.07 9.86 8.36
N LYS A 355 -0.02 10.09 9.10
CA LYS A 355 0.03 10.33 10.55
C LYS A 355 0.49 9.06 11.30
N LEU A 356 0.00 7.89 10.88
CA LEU A 356 0.43 6.61 11.44
C LEU A 356 1.91 6.35 11.21
N LEU A 357 2.39 6.69 10.02
CA LEU A 357 3.79 6.54 9.68
C LEU A 357 4.67 7.51 10.50
N GLU A 358 4.25 8.76 10.64
CA GLU A 358 4.93 9.76 11.48
C GLU A 358 4.99 9.33 12.95
N GLN A 359 3.92 8.72 13.47
CA GLN A 359 3.90 8.18 14.83
C GLN A 359 4.84 6.98 15.00
N LEU A 360 4.82 6.02 14.07
CA LEU A 360 5.78 4.92 14.07
C LEU A 360 7.22 5.45 14.09
N PHE A 361 7.49 6.53 13.35
CA PHE A 361 8.82 7.12 13.34
C PHE A 361 9.18 7.84 14.64
N ALA A 362 8.23 8.53 15.27
CA ALA A 362 8.44 9.11 16.60
C ALA A 362 8.76 8.02 17.64
N GLU A 363 8.08 6.88 17.56
CA GLU A 363 8.38 5.71 18.40
C GLU A 363 9.76 5.12 18.09
N CYS A 364 10.16 5.03 16.81
CA CYS A 364 11.50 4.59 16.45
C CYS A 364 12.59 5.47 17.07
N LYS A 365 12.37 6.79 17.13
CA LYS A 365 13.29 7.71 17.81
C LYS A 365 13.34 7.43 19.32
N LEU A 366 12.19 7.36 19.97
CA LEU A 366 12.09 7.12 21.42
C LEU A 366 12.71 5.79 21.84
N TYR A 367 12.31 4.69 21.20
CA TYR A 367 12.86 3.37 21.51
C TYR A 367 14.30 3.22 21.04
N GLY A 368 14.70 3.90 19.96
CA GLY A 368 16.08 3.96 19.49
C GLY A 368 17.03 4.58 20.52
N ASP A 369 16.63 5.68 21.15
CA ASP A 369 17.39 6.32 22.25
C ASP A 369 17.54 5.36 23.45
N ASN A 370 16.47 4.69 23.85
CA ASN A 370 16.50 3.74 24.96
C ASN A 370 17.42 2.53 24.66
N LEU A 371 17.30 1.94 23.48
CA LEU A 371 18.13 0.81 23.06
C LEU A 371 19.60 1.18 22.89
N LEU A 372 19.91 2.44 22.59
CA LEU A 372 21.27 2.97 22.56
C LEU A 372 21.84 3.13 23.98
N ALA A 373 21.03 3.63 24.93
CA ALA A 373 21.41 3.72 26.33
C ALA A 373 21.69 2.34 26.94
N ASP A 374 20.89 1.34 26.57
CA ASP A 374 21.03 -0.05 26.99
C ASP A 374 22.16 -0.80 26.24
N GLN A 375 22.89 -0.12 25.34
CA GLN A 375 23.96 -0.67 24.48
C GLN A 375 23.52 -1.86 23.60
N VAL A 376 22.20 -2.04 23.41
CA VAL A 376 21.64 -3.05 22.52
C VAL A 376 21.85 -2.64 21.06
N ILE A 377 21.72 -1.34 20.77
CA ILE A 377 22.11 -0.72 19.49
C ILE A 377 23.34 0.15 19.75
N THR A 378 24.27 0.21 18.80
CA THR A 378 25.50 0.99 18.92
C THR A 378 25.54 2.12 17.89
N ALA A 379 26.33 3.18 18.14
CA ALA A 379 26.57 4.24 17.16
C ALA A 379 27.18 3.72 15.84
N LYS A 380 27.86 2.57 15.88
CA LYS A 380 28.36 1.89 14.68
C LYS A 380 27.22 1.39 13.79
N ASP A 381 26.13 0.89 14.38
CA ASP A 381 24.96 0.40 13.63
C ASP A 381 24.31 1.54 12.82
N PHE A 382 24.25 2.76 13.36
CA PHE A 382 23.76 3.95 12.65
C PHE A 382 24.73 4.42 11.55
N LYS A 383 26.04 4.37 11.79
CA LYS A 383 27.05 4.67 10.76
C LYS A 383 27.03 3.65 9.63
N GLU A 384 26.86 2.36 9.94
CA GLU A 384 26.73 1.30 8.95
C GLU A 384 25.47 1.46 8.11
N PHE A 385 24.35 1.84 8.74
CA PHE A 385 23.12 2.23 8.03
C PHE A 385 23.38 3.38 7.04
N LYS A 386 24.03 4.48 7.48
CA LYS A 386 24.39 5.63 6.63
C LYS A 386 25.32 5.25 5.47
N SER A 387 26.18 4.25 5.67
CA SER A 387 27.11 3.76 4.64
C SER A 387 26.49 2.77 3.64
N GLY A 388 25.22 2.38 3.81
CA GLY A 388 24.52 1.46 2.92
C GLY A 388 24.97 -0.01 3.04
N LYS A 389 25.67 -0.38 4.11
CA LYS A 389 26.18 -1.75 4.34
C LYS A 389 25.16 -2.65 5.08
N THR A 390 25.42 -3.95 5.13
CA THR A 390 24.55 -5.01 5.67
C THR A 390 24.08 -4.78 7.12
N GLY A 391 24.81 -4.04 7.97
CA GLY A 391 24.38 -3.60 9.30
C GLY A 391 23.20 -2.62 9.32
N SER A 392 22.80 -2.12 8.14
CA SER A 392 21.58 -1.34 7.94
C SER A 392 20.32 -2.08 8.39
N SER A 393 20.29 -3.42 8.43
CA SER A 393 19.05 -4.16 8.68
C SER A 393 18.50 -3.99 10.10
N ILE A 394 19.36 -3.83 11.12
CA ILE A 394 18.93 -3.60 12.52
C ILE A 394 18.16 -2.28 12.59
N ILE A 395 18.70 -1.23 11.99
CA ILE A 395 18.10 0.11 12.05
C ILE A 395 16.93 0.25 11.05
N SER A 396 17.08 -0.26 9.82
CA SER A 396 16.09 -0.12 8.73
C SER A 396 14.89 -1.05 8.85
N VAL A 397 15.04 -2.18 9.53
CA VAL A 397 13.99 -3.21 9.64
C VAL A 397 13.78 -3.60 11.09
N GLY A 398 14.84 -3.87 11.85
CA GLY A 398 14.74 -4.33 13.24
C GLY A 398 14.07 -3.32 14.17
N LEU A 399 14.49 -2.05 14.15
CA LEU A 399 13.98 -1.00 15.03
C LEU A 399 12.49 -0.68 14.75
N PRO A 400 12.04 -0.50 13.50
CA PRO A 400 10.60 -0.35 13.25
C PRO A 400 9.81 -1.61 13.60
N ALA A 401 10.37 -2.81 13.40
CA ALA A 401 9.70 -4.06 13.79
C ALA A 401 9.57 -4.17 15.31
N TYR A 402 10.58 -3.72 16.06
CA TYR A 402 10.52 -3.60 17.51
C TYR A 402 9.40 -2.64 17.94
N CYS A 403 9.28 -1.46 17.32
CA CYS A 403 8.23 -0.49 17.68
C CYS A 403 6.82 -1.05 17.41
N ILE A 404 6.62 -1.68 16.25
CA ILE A 404 5.35 -2.33 15.92
C ILE A 404 5.05 -3.45 16.92
N LEU A 405 6.06 -4.24 17.33
CA LEU A 405 5.89 -5.27 18.35
C LEU A 405 5.42 -4.65 19.68
N GLN A 406 6.02 -3.55 20.11
CA GLN A 406 5.64 -2.87 21.36
C GLN A 406 4.17 -2.43 21.32
N ALA A 407 3.70 -1.89 20.18
CA ALA A 407 2.30 -1.56 20.00
C ALA A 407 1.40 -2.81 20.05
N LEU A 408 1.80 -3.92 19.40
CA LEU A 408 1.05 -5.18 19.42
C LEU A 408 0.94 -5.79 20.82
N VAL A 409 2.05 -5.85 21.57
CA VAL A 409 2.09 -6.38 22.94
C VAL A 409 1.22 -5.51 23.86
N ARG A 410 1.34 -4.18 23.77
CA ARG A 410 0.48 -3.25 24.52
C ARG A 410 -0.99 -3.50 24.22
N SER A 411 -1.34 -3.61 22.93
CA SER A 411 -2.71 -3.85 22.50
C SER A 411 -3.26 -5.19 22.98
N ALA A 412 -2.42 -6.23 23.01
CA ALA A 412 -2.79 -7.55 23.51
C ALA A 412 -3.03 -7.53 25.04
N LYS A 413 -2.18 -6.83 25.80
CA LYS A 413 -2.31 -6.69 27.26
C LYS A 413 -3.54 -5.89 27.69
N GLU A 414 -3.82 -4.79 26.99
CA GLU A 414 -5.01 -3.95 27.23
C GLU A 414 -6.30 -4.61 26.72
N ASN A 415 -6.21 -5.77 26.04
CA ASN A 415 -7.34 -6.50 25.46
C ASN A 415 -8.27 -5.61 24.61
N VAL A 416 -7.68 -4.67 23.86
CA VAL A 416 -8.41 -3.81 22.93
C VAL A 416 -8.68 -4.56 21.62
N ASP A 417 -9.78 -4.23 20.94
CA ASP A 417 -10.15 -4.86 19.67
C ASP A 417 -9.23 -4.42 18.53
N GLY A 418 -8.78 -3.16 18.54
CA GLY A 418 -7.88 -2.56 17.56
C GLY A 418 -6.39 -2.66 17.87
N LEU A 419 -5.59 -1.84 17.18
CA LEU A 419 -4.18 -1.58 17.48
C LEU A 419 -4.07 -0.27 18.26
N LEU A 420 -3.55 -0.34 19.49
CA LEU A 420 -3.34 0.80 20.35
C LEU A 420 -1.96 1.42 20.11
N LEU A 421 -1.95 2.68 19.70
CA LEU A 421 -0.73 3.45 19.48
C LEU A 421 -0.22 4.12 20.77
N SER A 422 0.98 4.69 20.75
CA SER A 422 1.59 5.39 21.90
C SER A 422 0.82 6.60 22.44
N ASP A 423 0.00 7.24 21.62
CA ASP A 423 -0.85 8.39 22.00
C ASP A 423 -2.23 7.96 22.51
N ASN A 424 -2.42 6.66 22.80
CA ASN A 424 -3.69 6.03 23.15
C ASN A 424 -4.75 6.10 22.03
N THR A 425 -4.35 6.42 20.79
CA THR A 425 -5.25 6.29 19.65
C THR A 425 -5.43 4.82 19.30
N GLU A 426 -6.67 4.36 19.25
CA GLU A 426 -7.02 3.00 18.82
C GLU A 426 -7.35 2.96 17.32
N ILE A 427 -6.63 2.14 16.57
CA ILE A 427 -6.92 1.85 15.17
C ILE A 427 -7.78 0.59 15.10
N MET A 428 -9.05 0.76 14.79
CA MET A 428 -9.96 -0.34 14.48
C MET A 428 -10.11 -0.54 12.97
N THR A 429 -10.62 -1.70 12.54
CA THR A 429 -10.94 -1.99 11.13
C THR A 429 -11.81 -0.91 10.49
N GLN A 430 -12.70 -0.29 11.28
CA GLN A 430 -13.59 0.78 10.83
C GLN A 430 -12.99 2.19 10.80
N ASN A 431 -11.89 2.44 11.53
CA ASN A 431 -11.22 3.75 11.60
C ASN A 431 -9.84 3.76 10.89
N ARG A 432 -9.44 2.63 10.30
CA ARG A 432 -8.17 2.52 9.59
C ARG A 432 -8.19 3.35 8.31
N PRO A 433 -7.04 3.92 7.91
CA PRO A 433 -6.94 4.57 6.61
C PRO A 433 -7.29 3.60 5.49
N LYS A 434 -8.19 4.01 4.58
CA LYS A 434 -8.59 3.21 3.41
C LYS A 434 -7.57 3.35 2.27
N ASP A 435 -6.32 3.01 2.56
CA ASP A 435 -5.24 2.99 1.58
C ASP A 435 -4.73 1.55 1.39
N ALA A 436 -4.46 1.17 0.14
CA ALA A 436 -4.05 -0.18 -0.23
C ALA A 436 -2.76 -0.62 0.50
N PHE A 437 -1.91 0.34 0.87
CA PHE A 437 -0.74 0.09 1.70
C PHE A 437 -1.11 -0.44 3.09
N PHE A 438 -2.10 0.15 3.77
CA PHE A 438 -2.50 -0.23 5.12
C PHE A 438 -3.31 -1.52 5.12
N ASP A 439 -4.18 -1.72 4.13
CA ASP A 439 -4.95 -2.97 3.99
C ASP A 439 -4.03 -4.19 3.89
N PHE A 440 -2.89 -4.06 3.21
CA PHE A 440 -1.95 -5.16 3.04
C PHE A 440 -1.26 -5.61 4.35
N PHE A 441 -1.08 -4.70 5.32
CA PHE A 441 -0.33 -4.99 6.55
C PHE A 441 -1.18 -5.09 7.81
N PHE A 442 -2.34 -4.43 7.85
CA PHE A 442 -3.16 -4.36 9.06
C PHE A 442 -3.67 -5.75 9.49
N ASP A 443 -4.30 -6.50 8.59
CA ASP A 443 -4.87 -7.81 8.95
C ASP A 443 -3.78 -8.81 9.42
N PRO A 444 -2.61 -8.93 8.74
CA PRO A 444 -1.50 -9.72 9.27
C PRO A 444 -1.02 -9.31 10.66
N LEU A 445 -0.99 -8.01 10.97
CA LEU A 445 -0.60 -7.51 12.30
C LEU A 445 -1.65 -7.85 13.36
N MET A 446 -2.93 -7.74 13.03
CA MET A 446 -4.02 -8.16 13.94
C MET A 446 -3.97 -9.65 14.26
N ILE A 447 -3.62 -10.49 13.29
CA ILE A 447 -3.40 -11.93 13.53
C ILE A 447 -2.23 -12.14 14.50
N ILE A 448 -1.13 -11.38 14.36
CA ILE A 448 0.01 -11.48 15.29
C ILE A 448 -0.40 -11.00 16.70
N LYS A 449 -1.17 -9.90 16.81
CA LYS A 449 -1.71 -9.43 18.08
C LYS A 449 -2.50 -10.54 18.79
N GLU A 450 -3.39 -11.18 18.05
CA GLU A 450 -4.25 -12.22 18.59
C GLU A 450 -3.43 -13.45 19.01
N GLN A 451 -2.39 -13.80 18.26
CA GLN A 451 -1.46 -14.86 18.67
C GLN A 451 -0.71 -14.52 19.94
N ILE A 452 -0.19 -13.29 20.09
CA ILE A 452 0.46 -12.84 21.32
C ILE A 452 -0.50 -12.90 22.51
N ARG A 453 -1.77 -12.50 22.30
CA ARG A 453 -2.82 -12.53 23.33
C ARG A 453 -3.15 -13.95 23.77
N VAL A 454 -3.37 -14.86 22.83
CA VAL A 454 -3.75 -16.25 23.11
C VAL A 454 -2.61 -17.03 23.76
N GLU A 455 -1.37 -16.83 23.30
CA GLU A 455 -0.21 -17.54 23.84
C GLU A 455 0.22 -17.05 25.22
N ASN A 456 -0.20 -15.82 25.59
CA ASN A 456 0.03 -15.19 26.88
C ASN A 456 1.49 -15.34 27.35
N PHE A 457 2.40 -14.68 26.62
CA PHE A 457 3.84 -14.76 26.87
C PHE A 457 4.23 -14.21 28.24
N THR A 458 5.24 -14.82 28.87
CA THR A 458 5.82 -14.28 30.10
C THR A 458 6.69 -13.06 29.79
N GLU A 459 7.00 -12.22 30.79
CA GLU A 459 7.86 -11.04 30.58
C GLU A 459 9.25 -11.41 30.00
N GLU A 460 9.79 -12.57 30.38
CA GLU A 460 11.06 -13.09 29.84
C GLU A 460 10.93 -13.46 28.36
N GLU A 461 9.82 -14.08 27.97
CA GLU A 461 9.53 -14.48 26.60
C GLU A 461 9.23 -13.29 25.69
N GLU A 462 8.51 -12.28 26.21
CA GLU A 462 8.33 -11.01 25.53
C GLU A 462 9.67 -10.30 25.32
N GLY A 463 10.53 -10.27 26.35
CA GLY A 463 11.88 -9.73 26.26
C GLY A 463 12.74 -10.47 25.23
N TYR A 464 12.63 -11.81 25.18
CA TYR A 464 13.29 -12.63 24.16
C TYR A 464 12.75 -12.33 22.76
N LEU A 465 11.43 -12.25 22.57
CA LEU A 465 10.79 -11.89 21.30
C LEU A 465 11.23 -10.50 20.82
N CYS A 466 11.32 -9.53 21.73
CA CYS A 466 11.78 -8.17 21.43
C CYS A 466 13.22 -8.15 20.90
N LYS A 467 14.15 -8.84 21.57
CA LYS A 467 15.55 -8.97 21.12
C LYS A 467 15.63 -9.72 19.79
N LEU A 468 14.82 -10.76 19.63
CA LEU A 468 14.79 -11.59 18.43
C LEU A 468 14.31 -10.80 17.20
N VAL A 469 13.25 -10.01 17.33
CA VAL A 469 12.73 -9.16 16.24
C VAL A 469 13.76 -8.12 15.80
N LEU A 470 14.44 -7.51 16.77
CA LEU A 470 15.46 -6.49 16.51
C LEU A 470 16.70 -7.06 15.80
N LEU A 471 17.15 -8.26 16.20
CA LEU A 471 18.46 -8.83 15.81
C LEU A 471 18.38 -10.05 14.90
N LEU A 472 17.21 -10.40 14.35
CA LEU A 472 17.00 -11.63 13.56
C LEU A 472 18.01 -11.82 12.40
N GLY A 473 18.49 -10.72 11.81
CA GLY A 473 19.47 -10.73 10.72
C GLY A 473 20.93 -10.88 11.16
N HIS A 474 21.20 -10.90 12.47
CA HIS A 474 22.54 -10.90 13.07
C HIS A 474 22.67 -12.03 14.09
N PRO A 475 22.81 -13.29 13.62
CA PRO A 475 22.82 -14.47 14.48
C PRO A 475 23.93 -14.44 15.53
N ASP A 476 25.08 -13.83 15.22
CA ASP A 476 26.21 -13.71 16.15
C ASP A 476 25.82 -12.87 17.37
N ARG A 477 25.24 -11.69 17.15
CA ARG A 477 24.75 -10.80 18.23
C ARG A 477 23.54 -11.38 18.96
N LEU A 478 22.67 -12.07 18.22
CA LEU A 478 21.51 -12.73 18.79
C LEU A 478 21.94 -13.82 19.77
N SER A 479 22.92 -14.67 19.40
CA SER A 479 23.41 -15.74 20.26
C SER A 479 24.02 -15.20 21.56
N LEU A 480 24.80 -14.12 21.49
CA LEU A 480 25.34 -13.41 22.65
C LEU A 480 24.26 -12.87 23.60
N MET A 481 23.14 -12.35 23.08
CA MET A 481 22.11 -11.68 23.89
C MET A 481 20.96 -12.60 24.37
N THR A 482 20.81 -13.78 23.76
CA THR A 482 19.67 -14.68 24.02
C THR A 482 20.02 -15.95 24.79
N SER A 483 21.31 -16.26 24.97
CA SER A 483 21.79 -17.47 25.67
C SER A 483 21.22 -17.65 27.08
N ALA A 484 20.83 -16.57 27.76
CA ALA A 484 20.27 -16.60 29.12
C ALA A 484 18.73 -16.50 29.21
N SER A 485 18.02 -16.18 28.11
CA SER A 485 16.57 -15.86 28.10
C SER A 485 15.75 -16.69 27.11
N SER A 486 16.36 -17.72 26.50
CA SER A 486 15.68 -18.56 25.52
C SER A 486 14.67 -19.50 26.20
N PRO A 487 13.43 -19.62 25.68
CA PRO A 487 12.46 -20.58 26.20
C PRO A 487 13.02 -22.01 26.18
N GLN A 488 12.80 -22.76 27.26
CA GLN A 488 13.24 -24.15 27.37
C GLN A 488 12.44 -25.08 26.45
N ASN A 489 11.16 -24.78 26.24
CA ASN A 489 10.28 -25.58 25.39
C ASN A 489 10.53 -25.28 23.89
N GLU A 490 10.90 -26.32 23.14
CA GLU A 490 11.15 -26.22 21.69
C GLU A 490 9.94 -25.72 20.90
N ARG A 491 8.73 -26.13 21.28
CA ARG A 491 7.50 -25.68 20.62
C ARG A 491 7.30 -24.18 20.80
N ARG A 492 7.40 -23.70 22.04
CA ARG A 492 7.20 -22.28 22.38
C ARG A 492 8.28 -21.40 21.76
N ARG A 493 9.52 -21.90 21.72
CA ARG A 493 10.61 -21.28 20.96
C ARG A 493 10.29 -21.19 19.47
N ALA A 494 9.73 -22.24 18.86
CA ALA A 494 9.36 -22.22 17.45
C ALA A 494 8.23 -21.21 17.15
N GLU A 495 7.25 -21.07 18.04
CA GLU A 495 6.15 -20.11 17.95
C GLU A 495 6.67 -18.66 18.01
N ILE A 496 7.51 -18.33 18.98
CA ILE A 496 8.14 -17.00 19.10
C ILE A 496 9.01 -16.69 17.87
N ASN A 497 9.78 -17.67 17.38
CA ASN A 497 10.56 -17.53 16.15
C ASN A 497 9.70 -17.34 14.89
N ALA A 498 8.50 -17.92 14.87
CA ALA A 498 7.56 -17.73 13.77
C ALA A 498 6.98 -16.29 13.78
N ILE A 499 6.59 -15.79 14.95
CA ILE A 499 6.12 -14.41 15.11
C ILE A 499 7.21 -13.42 14.70
N ALA A 500 8.44 -13.59 15.21
CA ALA A 500 9.54 -12.69 14.91
C ALA A 500 9.85 -12.63 13.41
N ARG A 501 9.91 -13.78 12.72
CA ARG A 501 10.13 -13.85 11.26
C ARG A 501 9.00 -13.19 10.47
N ARG A 502 7.74 -13.41 10.86
CA ARG A 502 6.58 -12.80 10.19
C ARG A 502 6.58 -11.29 10.35
N LEU A 503 6.79 -10.80 11.57
CA LEU A 503 6.83 -9.37 11.85
C LEU A 503 8.00 -8.70 11.12
N GLN A 504 9.19 -9.29 11.15
CA GLN A 504 10.32 -8.73 10.43
C GLN A 504 10.11 -8.74 8.91
N GLY A 505 9.45 -9.78 8.36
CA GLY A 505 9.07 -9.83 6.95
C GLY A 505 8.06 -8.74 6.55
N ILE A 506 7.07 -8.46 7.41
CA ILE A 506 6.12 -7.35 7.25
C ILE A 506 6.87 -6.02 7.24
N THR A 507 7.68 -5.76 8.27
CA THR A 507 8.43 -4.50 8.38
C THR A 507 9.43 -4.30 7.24
N LYS A 508 10.08 -5.36 6.79
CA LYS A 508 10.98 -5.31 5.63
C LYS A 508 10.24 -5.00 4.34
N SER A 509 8.98 -5.44 4.23
CA SER A 509 8.12 -5.07 3.10
C SER A 509 7.73 -3.59 3.19
N ILE A 510 7.39 -3.09 4.38
CA ILE A 510 7.11 -1.68 4.65
C ILE A 510 8.33 -0.80 4.30
N SER A 511 9.54 -1.19 4.70
CA SER A 511 10.77 -0.41 4.45
C SER A 511 11.20 -0.34 2.98
N ARG A 512 10.65 -1.21 2.12
CA ARG A 512 10.86 -1.19 0.67
C ARG A 512 9.94 -0.21 -0.07
N TYR A 513 8.93 0.35 0.60
CA TYR A 513 8.08 1.36 -0.03
C TYR A 513 8.85 2.69 -0.17
N PRO A 514 8.92 3.29 -1.36
CA PRO A 514 9.72 4.49 -1.63
C PRO A 514 9.49 5.63 -0.63
N THR A 515 8.24 6.00 -0.39
CA THR A 515 7.87 7.10 0.51
C THR A 515 8.28 6.82 1.96
N VAL A 516 8.07 5.59 2.43
CA VAL A 516 8.46 5.17 3.78
C VAL A 516 9.98 5.22 3.92
N ARG A 517 10.70 4.65 2.96
CA ARG A 517 12.16 4.62 2.93
C ARG A 517 12.76 6.03 3.02
N ARG A 518 12.34 6.95 2.14
CA ARG A 518 12.89 8.32 2.09
C ARG A 518 12.69 9.05 3.42
N ARG A 519 11.46 9.03 3.95
CA ARG A 519 11.15 9.67 5.24
C ARG A 519 11.93 9.02 6.39
N PHE A 520 12.08 7.70 6.36
CA PHE A 520 12.83 6.99 7.40
C PHE A 520 14.33 7.31 7.34
N GLU A 521 14.93 7.37 6.16
CA GLU A 521 16.32 7.80 5.95
C GLU A 521 16.53 9.24 6.42
N GLU A 522 15.61 10.17 6.12
CA GLU A 522 15.66 11.56 6.59
C GLU A 522 15.64 11.64 8.13
N LEU A 523 14.73 10.91 8.77
CA LEU A 523 14.60 10.90 10.23
C LEU A 523 15.81 10.27 10.91
N LEU A 524 16.32 9.17 10.38
CA LEU A 524 17.54 8.55 10.93
C LEU A 524 18.78 9.41 10.72
N LYS A 525 18.86 10.14 9.61
CA LYS A 525 19.94 11.10 9.38
C LYS A 525 19.91 12.21 10.44
N SER A 526 18.75 12.81 10.67
CA SER A 526 18.60 13.85 11.72
C SER A 526 18.89 13.31 13.13
N PHE A 527 18.48 12.07 13.42
CA PHE A 527 18.78 11.40 14.68
C PHE A 527 20.28 11.16 14.88
N SER A 528 20.97 10.68 13.83
CA SER A 528 22.42 10.49 13.86
C SER A 528 23.17 11.81 14.10
N GLU A 529 22.73 12.91 13.48
CA GLU A 529 23.30 14.24 13.68
C GLU A 529 23.07 14.75 15.11
N GLU A 530 21.91 14.46 15.70
CA GLU A 530 21.62 14.78 17.10
C GLU A 530 22.54 14.01 18.07
N LEU A 531 22.80 12.73 17.80
CA LEU A 531 23.72 11.91 18.57
C LEU A 531 25.18 12.38 18.46
N GLU A 532 25.62 12.75 17.26
CA GLU A 532 26.96 13.34 17.05
C GLU A 532 27.10 14.65 17.81
N ARG A 533 26.06 15.49 17.85
CA ARG A 533 26.05 16.72 18.64
C ARG A 533 26.07 16.46 20.15
N LYS A 534 25.34 15.45 20.63
CA LYS A 534 25.35 15.04 22.05
C LYS A 534 26.73 14.52 22.47
N MET A 535 27.40 13.75 21.59
CA MET A 535 28.74 13.22 21.84
C MET A 535 29.85 14.28 21.70
N GLY A 536 29.71 15.23 20.77
CA GLY A 536 30.66 16.33 20.56
C GLY A 536 30.56 17.45 21.62
N GLY A 537 29.43 17.54 22.35
CA GLY A 537 29.27 18.45 23.49
C GLY A 537 29.66 17.85 24.85
N SER A 538 29.98 16.55 24.89
CA SER A 538 30.18 15.79 26.13
C SER A 538 31.65 15.51 26.48
N GLU A 539 32.58 16.40 26.16
CA GLU A 539 33.88 16.41 26.87
C GLU A 539 33.77 17.03 28.28
N HIS A 540 32.63 17.65 28.64
CA HIS A 540 32.41 18.17 30.00
C HIS A 540 30.97 17.96 30.51
N ARG A 541 30.58 16.70 30.75
CA ARG A 541 29.75 16.28 31.91
C ARG A 541 29.35 14.81 31.79
N TYR A 542 30.12 13.95 32.46
CA TYR A 542 29.58 12.73 33.04
C TYR A 542 29.27 13.04 34.51
N GLN A 543 28.00 13.27 34.82
CA GLN A 543 27.44 12.94 36.14
C GLN A 543 25.91 13.05 36.14
N SER A 544 25.29 11.92 36.53
CA SER A 544 24.03 11.78 37.27
C SER A 544 22.70 12.16 36.60
N GLY A 545 21.91 11.12 36.31
CA GLY A 545 20.72 10.80 37.13
C GLY A 545 19.42 11.56 36.86
N ARG A 546 18.42 10.81 36.34
CA ARG A 546 16.96 10.97 36.55
C ARG A 546 16.40 12.40 36.56
N SER A 547 15.95 12.87 35.40
CA SER A 547 14.58 13.37 35.19
C SER A 547 14.42 13.69 33.70
N ILE A 548 13.25 13.44 33.12
CA ILE A 548 12.53 14.29 32.17
C ILE A 548 11.34 13.44 31.70
N LEU A 549 10.27 13.50 32.50
CA LEU A 549 8.91 13.32 32.03
C LEU A 549 8.33 14.73 32.01
N LYS A 550 8.52 15.43 30.88
CA LYS A 550 7.88 16.72 30.61
C LYS A 550 7.45 16.75 29.14
N THR A 551 6.19 16.40 28.95
CA THR A 551 5.23 17.08 28.06
C THR A 551 5.81 17.65 26.76
N PHE A 552 5.73 16.87 25.68
CA PHE A 552 5.89 17.39 24.32
C PHE A 552 4.52 17.80 23.76
N SER A 553 4.37 19.11 23.54
CA SER A 553 3.26 19.69 22.77
C SER A 553 3.50 19.45 21.28
N LEU A 554 2.48 18.94 20.59
CA LEU A 554 2.45 18.57 19.17
C LEU A 554 2.49 19.75 18.16
N ASN A 555 2.82 20.97 18.60
CA ASN A 555 2.64 22.17 17.77
C ASN A 555 3.90 22.71 17.07
N SER A 556 5.06 22.04 17.13
CA SER A 556 6.30 22.61 16.55
C SER A 556 6.77 22.01 15.22
N LEU A 557 5.96 21.16 14.58
CA LEU A 557 6.21 20.67 13.21
C LEU A 557 5.30 21.39 12.21
N GLU A 558 5.34 22.73 12.21
CA GLU A 558 4.82 23.51 11.11
C GLU A 558 5.96 23.80 10.11
N ILE A 559 5.73 23.35 8.87
CA ILE A 559 6.65 23.45 7.75
C ILE A 559 6.88 24.92 7.43
N LYS A 560 8.14 25.37 7.47
CA LYS A 560 8.59 26.66 6.90
C LYS A 560 8.12 26.78 5.45
N THR A 561 7.07 27.55 5.20
CA THR A 561 6.75 28.09 3.88
C THR A 561 7.82 29.10 3.49
N GLY A 562 8.36 28.93 2.29
CA GLY A 562 9.48 29.69 1.75
C GLY A 562 9.16 31.19 1.61
N ASN A 563 10.14 32.00 1.98
CA ASN A 563 10.20 33.43 1.73
C ASN A 563 10.60 33.66 0.26
N PRO A 564 9.90 34.50 -0.52
CA PRO A 564 10.46 35.09 -1.73
C PRO A 564 11.20 36.38 -1.33
N GLY A 565 12.49 36.44 -1.60
CA GLY A 565 13.25 37.70 -1.56
C GLY A 565 13.38 38.31 -2.95
N ILE A 566 13.84 39.57 -2.97
CA ILE A 566 14.36 40.38 -4.09
C ILE A 566 13.25 41.25 -4.74
N ASP A 567 13.24 42.59 -4.75
CA ASP A 567 14.31 43.60 -4.85
C ASP A 567 13.95 44.94 -4.16
N GLU A 568 15.01 45.66 -3.82
CA GLU A 568 15.10 47.00 -3.24
C GLU A 568 15.38 48.02 -4.38
N GLU A 569 14.65 49.14 -4.46
CA GLU A 569 15.18 50.51 -4.67
C GLU A 569 14.14 51.56 -5.17
N ALA A 570 14.03 52.61 -4.36
CA ALA A 570 14.16 54.03 -4.71
C ALA A 570 12.92 54.92 -5.03
N GLN A 571 12.92 56.05 -4.25
CA GLN A 571 12.35 57.39 -4.49
C GLN A 571 10.84 57.60 -4.24
N LEU A 572 10.37 58.70 -3.65
CA LEU A 572 10.86 59.81 -2.82
C LEU A 572 9.58 60.54 -2.33
N THR A 573 9.62 61.18 -1.16
CA THR A 573 8.80 62.36 -0.74
C THR A 573 7.27 62.27 -0.71
N SER A 574 6.67 62.31 0.49
CA SER A 574 6.24 63.54 1.19
C SER A 574 5.09 63.24 2.18
N ASP A 575 5.37 63.37 3.48
CA ASP A 575 4.38 63.83 4.48
C ASP A 575 4.04 65.32 4.19
N PRO A 576 3.00 65.98 4.75
CA PRO A 576 2.26 65.63 5.97
C PRO A 576 0.72 65.79 5.88
N THR A 577 -0.03 65.25 6.86
CA THR A 577 -0.94 65.99 7.77
C THR A 577 -1.99 65.10 8.46
N VAL A 578 -1.88 65.09 9.80
CA VAL A 578 -2.88 64.81 10.86
C VAL A 578 -3.88 66.01 10.93
N PRO A 579 -5.06 66.04 11.62
CA PRO A 579 -5.75 65.07 12.50
C PRO A 579 -7.29 64.89 12.34
N LEU A 580 -7.82 63.94 13.13
CA LEU A 580 -9.08 63.93 13.94
C LEU A 580 -10.44 64.29 13.30
N ASN A 581 -11.33 63.30 13.23
CA ASN A 581 -12.44 63.14 14.18
C ASN A 581 -12.96 61.69 14.20
#